data_AF-A0A520IHS2-F1
#
_entry.id   AF-A0A520IHS2-F1
#
_cell.length_a   1.000
_cell.length_b   1.000
_cell.length_c   1.000
_cell.angle_alpha   90.00
_cell.angle_beta   90.00
_cell.angle_gamma   90.00
#
_symmetry.space_group_name_H-M   'P 1'
#
loop_
_entity.id
_entity.type
_entity.pdbx_description
1 polymer ?
#
loop_
_entity_poly.entity_id
_entity_poly.type
_entity_poly.pdbx_seq_one_letter_code
_entity_poly.pdbx_strand_id
1 'polypeptide(L)'
;VTDLLTKYLWPRWALALTRLAARWGISPNQITALGTILCIVATVAFWHGWFWTGLATGLFFMVLDTVDGKLARCTITSSALGNAWDHGIDLVHPPIWWWAWAAGCAVYGRPLADDVFWAVMAAMLVGYVAQRLIEGAFIVRFGMHIHVWERFDSDFRLVTARRNPNMVILFAGLLIGRPDWGIVAVAIWTILSLVVHLVRLGQAMSARRHGPLRSWLA
;
A
#
# COMPACT_ATOMS: atom_id res chain seq x y z
N VAL A 1 8.65 -4.09 -10.27
CA VAL A 1 8.17 -2.69 -10.39
C VAL A 1 7.58 -2.26 -9.06
N THR A 2 7.77 -1.00 -8.63
CA THR A 2 7.30 -0.49 -7.32
C THR A 2 6.50 0.81 -7.49
N ASP A 3 5.90 1.32 -6.41
CA ASP A 3 5.10 2.55 -6.40
C ASP A 3 5.95 3.84 -6.45
N LEU A 4 5.29 4.97 -6.71
CA LEU A 4 5.91 6.29 -6.82
C LEU A 4 6.76 6.65 -5.59
N LEU A 5 6.23 6.47 -4.38
CA LEU A 5 6.90 6.90 -3.17
C LEU A 5 8.13 6.04 -2.88
N THR A 6 7.98 4.72 -2.98
CA THR A 6 9.11 3.80 -2.80
C THR A 6 10.21 4.04 -3.83
N LYS A 7 9.85 4.43 -5.06
CA LYS A 7 10.80 4.66 -6.15
C LYS A 7 11.53 6.01 -6.06
N TYR A 8 10.86 7.07 -5.61
CA TYR A 8 11.39 8.44 -5.71
C TYR A 8 11.58 9.15 -4.37
N LEU A 9 10.80 8.83 -3.34
CA LEU A 9 10.81 9.58 -2.08
C LEU A 9 11.89 9.07 -1.11
N TRP A 10 11.82 7.80 -0.72
CA TRP A 10 12.70 7.25 0.34
C TRP A 10 13.76 6.20 -0.06
N PRO A 11 14.15 5.96 -1.34
CA PRO A 11 15.22 5.00 -1.63
C PRO A 11 16.53 5.26 -0.87
N ARG A 12 16.92 6.53 -0.80
CA ARG A 12 18.16 6.97 -0.12
C ARG A 12 18.06 6.82 1.39
N TRP A 13 16.91 7.14 1.97
CA TRP A 13 16.67 6.98 3.40
C TRP A 13 16.67 5.50 3.79
N ALA A 14 15.95 4.66 3.04
CA ALA A 14 15.96 3.22 3.27
C ALA A 14 17.38 2.65 3.18
N LEU A 15 18.20 3.08 2.20
CA LEU A 15 19.60 2.64 2.11
C LEU A 15 20.44 3.07 3.33
N ALA A 16 20.31 4.33 3.75
CA ALA A 16 21.05 4.86 4.90
C ALA A 16 20.66 4.12 6.19
N LEU A 17 19.36 3.91 6.42
CA LEU A 17 18.83 3.20 7.58
C LEU A 17 19.21 1.72 7.57
N THR A 18 19.15 1.03 6.42
CA THR A 18 19.62 -0.36 6.32
C THR A 18 21.11 -0.47 6.67
N ARG A 19 21.95 0.46 6.20
CA ARG A 19 23.39 0.49 6.56
C ARG A 19 23.60 0.71 8.05
N LEU A 20 22.83 1.62 8.65
CA LEU A 20 22.91 1.90 10.08
C LEU A 20 22.48 0.69 10.92
N ALA A 21 21.35 0.08 10.58
CA ALA A 21 20.85 -1.11 11.25
C ALA A 21 21.84 -2.27 11.18
N ALA A 22 22.43 -2.51 10.00
CA ALA A 22 23.47 -3.53 9.83
C ALA A 22 24.71 -3.25 10.70
N ARG A 23 25.17 -1.99 10.77
CA ARG A 23 26.31 -1.58 11.60
C ARG A 23 26.05 -1.77 13.10
N TRP A 24 24.82 -1.58 13.53
CA TRP A 24 24.41 -1.72 14.93
C TRP A 24 23.96 -3.14 15.30
N GLY A 25 24.03 -4.10 14.37
CA GLY A 25 23.62 -5.48 14.63
C GLY A 25 22.11 -5.63 14.90
N ILE A 26 21.29 -4.67 14.46
CA ILE A 26 19.84 -4.75 14.61
C ILE A 26 19.32 -5.86 13.68
N SER A 27 18.46 -6.73 14.20
CA SER A 27 17.85 -7.80 13.40
C SER A 27 16.66 -7.27 12.57
N PRO A 28 16.36 -7.88 11.40
CA PRO A 28 15.16 -7.54 10.62
C PRO A 28 13.87 -7.61 11.46
N ASN A 29 13.73 -8.64 12.30
CA ASN A 29 12.55 -8.81 13.14
C ASN A 29 12.36 -7.68 14.17
N GLN A 30 13.44 -7.08 14.68
CA GLN A 30 13.34 -5.89 15.54
C GLN A 30 12.81 -4.68 14.78
N ILE A 31 13.17 -4.54 13.50
CA ILE A 31 12.67 -3.47 12.64
C ILE A 31 11.20 -3.70 12.32
N THR A 32 10.80 -4.92 11.98
CA THR A 32 9.39 -5.30 11.77
C THR A 32 8.55 -5.07 13.04
N ALA A 33 9.08 -5.40 14.22
CA ALA A 33 8.42 -5.15 15.50
C ALA A 33 8.22 -3.64 15.76
N LEU A 34 9.25 -2.82 15.52
CA LEU A 34 9.14 -1.37 15.62
C LEU A 34 8.13 -0.82 14.60
N GLY A 35 8.16 -1.32 13.36
CA GLY A 35 7.18 -1.01 12.33
C GLY A 35 5.75 -1.31 12.79
N THR A 36 5.53 -2.47 13.41
CA THR A 36 4.23 -2.88 13.98
C THR A 36 3.73 -1.85 15.00
N ILE A 37 4.59 -1.40 15.91
CA ILE A 37 4.24 -0.39 16.92
C ILE A 37 3.85 0.92 16.24
N LEU A 38 4.64 1.39 15.27
CA LEU A 38 4.32 2.60 14.51
C LEU A 38 3.01 2.46 13.73
N CYS A 39 2.71 1.28 13.19
CA CYS A 39 1.45 1.00 12.51
C CYS A 39 0.25 1.14 13.46
N ILE A 40 0.36 0.65 14.69
CA ILE A 40 -0.68 0.82 15.71
C ILE A 40 -0.81 2.29 16.12
N VAL A 41 0.31 2.97 16.37
CA VAL A 41 0.32 4.40 16.74
C VAL A 41 -0.31 5.25 15.63
N ALA A 42 0.00 4.99 14.37
CA ALA A 42 -0.61 5.67 13.22
C ALA A 42 -2.12 5.42 13.17
N THR A 43 -2.57 4.19 13.43
CA THR A 43 -4.00 3.86 13.50
C THR A 43 -4.73 4.68 14.56
N VAL A 44 -4.17 4.73 15.77
CA VAL A 44 -4.72 5.51 16.89
C VAL A 44 -4.73 7.00 16.56
N ALA A 45 -3.64 7.52 15.98
CA ALA A 45 -3.56 8.91 15.55
C ALA A 45 -4.63 9.25 14.50
N PHE A 46 -4.83 8.39 13.50
CA PHE A 46 -5.89 8.57 12.51
C PHE A 46 -7.27 8.55 13.15
N TRP A 47 -7.54 7.61 14.06
CA TRP A 47 -8.83 7.50 14.75
C TRP A 47 -9.19 8.76 15.54
N HIS A 48 -8.21 9.39 16.18
CA HIS A 48 -8.41 10.64 16.93
C HIS A 48 -8.34 11.92 16.06
N GLY A 49 -8.26 11.78 14.74
CA GLY A 49 -8.17 12.93 13.82
C GLY A 49 -6.82 13.65 13.85
N TRP A 50 -5.79 13.08 14.48
CA TRP A 50 -4.41 13.60 14.48
C TRP A 50 -3.71 13.24 13.17
N PHE A 51 -4.28 13.68 12.04
CA PHE A 51 -3.88 13.23 10.71
C PHE A 51 -2.43 13.55 10.37
N TRP A 52 -1.90 14.71 10.76
CA TRP A 52 -0.49 15.05 10.54
C TRP A 52 0.45 14.08 11.26
N THR A 53 0.17 13.79 12.52
CA THR A 53 0.92 12.81 13.31
C THR A 53 0.80 11.42 12.71
N GLY A 54 -0.42 10.99 12.36
CA GLY A 54 -0.66 9.69 11.74
C GLY A 54 0.07 9.54 10.40
N LEU A 55 0.09 10.57 9.55
CA LEU A 55 0.82 10.56 8.27
C LEU A 55 2.33 10.50 8.49
N ALA A 56 2.86 11.26 9.46
CA ALA A 56 4.28 11.22 9.79
C ALA A 56 4.69 9.84 10.32
N THR A 57 3.96 9.31 11.29
CA THR A 57 4.20 7.96 11.84
C THR A 57 4.05 6.88 10.76
N GLY A 58 3.02 6.99 9.91
CA GLY A 58 2.81 6.08 8.79
C GLY A 58 3.94 6.13 7.76
N LEU A 59 4.49 7.32 7.47
CA LEU A 59 5.67 7.45 6.61
C LEU A 59 6.89 6.73 7.20
N PHE A 60 7.17 6.91 8.49
CA PHE A 60 8.26 6.18 9.14
C PHE A 60 8.07 4.67 9.11
N PHE A 61 6.84 4.20 9.38
CA PHE A 61 6.49 2.79 9.24
C PHE A 61 6.80 2.27 7.83
N MET A 62 6.31 2.92 6.77
CA MET A 62 6.53 2.50 5.38
C MET A 62 8.00 2.49 4.98
N VAL A 63 8.81 3.39 5.54
CA VAL A 63 10.26 3.38 5.33
C VAL A 63 10.89 2.16 6.02
N LEU A 64 10.52 1.86 7.27
CA LEU A 64 11.07 0.72 8.02
C LEU A 64 10.69 -0.64 7.43
N ASP A 65 9.47 -0.76 6.91
CA ASP A 65 8.95 -1.87 6.09
C ASP A 65 9.77 -2.10 4.80
N THR A 66 10.47 -1.07 4.31
CA THR A 66 11.45 -1.26 3.23
C THR A 66 12.81 -1.71 3.78
N VAL A 67 13.15 -1.28 5.00
CA VAL A 67 14.46 -1.48 5.62
C VAL A 67 14.64 -2.91 6.12
N ASP A 68 13.63 -3.51 6.78
CA ASP A 68 13.70 -4.87 7.29
C ASP A 68 13.92 -5.91 6.18
N GLY A 69 13.17 -5.84 5.09
CA GLY A 69 13.32 -6.73 3.95
C GLY A 69 14.66 -6.54 3.24
N LYS A 70 15.15 -5.29 3.14
CA LYS A 70 16.51 -5.04 2.60
C LYS A 70 17.59 -5.58 3.53
N LEU A 71 17.45 -5.36 4.83
CA LEU A 71 18.39 -5.82 5.84
C LEU A 71 18.47 -7.34 5.82
N ALA A 72 17.34 -8.04 5.86
CA ALA A 72 17.28 -9.50 5.81
C ALA A 72 18.02 -10.11 4.61
N ARG A 73 17.92 -9.48 3.43
CA ARG A 73 18.65 -9.89 2.22
C ARG A 73 20.14 -9.59 2.31
N CYS A 74 20.52 -8.44 2.84
CA CYS A 74 21.92 -8.04 2.98
C CYS A 74 22.67 -8.82 4.05
N THR A 75 21.99 -9.27 5.11
CA THR A 75 22.59 -10.02 6.23
C THR A 75 22.35 -11.53 6.15
N ILE A 76 21.62 -12.02 5.13
CA ILE A 76 21.26 -13.45 4.97
C ILE A 76 20.55 -13.99 6.22
N THR A 77 19.68 -13.17 6.83
CA THR A 77 18.93 -13.51 8.05
C THR A 77 17.42 -13.56 7.81
N SER A 78 17.00 -13.87 6.58
CA SER A 78 15.60 -14.09 6.24
C SER A 78 15.03 -15.28 7.00
N SER A 79 13.89 -15.10 7.67
CA SER A 79 13.17 -16.17 8.35
C SER A 79 11.73 -16.28 7.83
N ALA A 80 11.20 -17.50 7.77
CA ALA A 80 9.82 -17.73 7.34
C ALA A 80 8.81 -17.04 8.27
N LEU A 81 9.07 -17.06 9.58
CA LEU A 81 8.25 -16.39 10.58
C LEU A 81 8.25 -14.86 10.42
N GLY A 82 9.43 -14.26 10.25
CA GLY A 82 9.55 -12.81 10.02
C GLY A 82 8.83 -12.38 8.73
N ASN A 83 9.00 -13.15 7.65
CA ASN A 83 8.29 -12.90 6.39
C ASN A 83 6.76 -13.04 6.53
N ALA A 84 6.28 -14.01 7.31
CA ALA A 84 4.85 -14.17 7.57
C ALA A 84 4.28 -13.02 8.43
N TRP A 85 5.04 -12.55 9.42
CA TRP A 85 4.67 -11.40 10.25
C TRP A 85 4.55 -10.14 9.41
N ASP A 86 5.62 -9.78 8.70
CA ASP A 86 5.68 -8.60 7.85
C ASP A 86 4.53 -8.58 6.83
N HIS A 87 4.40 -9.68 6.07
CA HIS A 87 3.33 -9.82 5.09
C HIS A 87 1.91 -9.78 5.70
N GLY A 88 1.74 -10.35 6.90
CA GLY A 88 0.46 -10.35 7.60
C GLY A 88 0.02 -8.95 8.01
N ILE A 89 0.94 -8.14 8.56
CA ILE A 89 0.66 -6.74 8.88
C ILE A 89 0.29 -5.96 7.63
N ASP A 90 1.06 -6.15 6.55
CA ASP A 90 0.84 -5.49 5.28
C ASP A 90 -0.52 -5.81 4.65
N LEU A 91 -1.03 -7.00 4.93
CA LEU A 91 -2.34 -7.42 4.47
C LEU A 91 -3.49 -6.79 5.29
N VAL A 92 -3.32 -6.65 6.60
CA VAL A 92 -4.41 -6.35 7.54
C VAL A 92 -4.54 -4.86 7.84
N HIS A 93 -3.44 -4.12 7.93
CA HIS A 93 -3.50 -2.72 8.33
C HIS A 93 -4.18 -1.77 7.33
N PRO A 94 -4.14 -1.94 5.99
CA PRO A 94 -4.66 -0.90 5.10
C PRO A 94 -6.16 -0.66 5.29
N PRO A 95 -7.05 -1.67 5.32
CA PRO A 95 -8.46 -1.46 5.64
C PRO A 95 -8.69 -0.78 6.99
N ILE A 96 -7.89 -1.13 8.00
CA ILE A 96 -7.97 -0.55 9.36
C ILE A 96 -7.60 0.94 9.31
N TRP A 97 -6.53 1.31 8.63
CA TRP A 97 -6.12 2.70 8.47
C TRP A 97 -7.15 3.53 7.73
N TRP A 98 -7.78 2.99 6.70
CA TRP A 98 -8.84 3.66 5.96
C TRP A 98 -10.07 3.92 6.81
N TRP A 99 -10.47 2.92 7.61
CA TRP A 99 -11.54 3.06 8.56
C TRP A 99 -11.21 4.10 9.63
N ALA A 100 -10.02 3.99 10.24
CA ALA A 100 -9.57 4.93 11.28
C ALA A 100 -9.50 6.36 10.75
N TRP A 101 -9.05 6.55 9.50
CA TRP A 101 -9.05 7.87 8.86
C TRP A 101 -10.47 8.42 8.69
N ALA A 102 -11.38 7.62 8.14
CA ALA A 102 -12.77 8.03 7.92
C ALA A 102 -13.48 8.36 9.23
N ALA A 103 -13.30 7.53 10.27
CA ALA A 103 -13.83 7.78 11.61
C ALA A 103 -13.24 9.04 12.25
N GLY A 104 -11.92 9.22 12.12
CA GLY A 104 -11.22 10.40 12.61
C GLY A 104 -11.65 11.72 11.97
N CYS A 105 -12.26 11.68 10.78
CA CYS A 105 -12.81 12.87 10.13
C CYS A 105 -13.91 13.52 10.99
N ALA A 106 -14.70 12.72 11.71
CA ALA A 106 -15.71 13.24 12.65
C ALA A 106 -15.06 13.99 13.83
N VAL A 107 -14.03 13.41 14.43
CA VAL A 107 -13.26 14.02 15.53
C VAL A 107 -12.57 15.31 15.09
N TYR A 108 -12.08 15.33 13.85
CA TYR A 108 -11.47 16.50 13.22
C TYR A 108 -12.46 17.63 12.88
N GLY A 109 -13.77 17.41 13.04
CA GLY A 109 -14.81 18.40 12.72
C GLY A 109 -15.24 18.41 11.24
N ARG A 110 -14.95 17.33 10.51
CA ARG A 110 -15.34 17.12 9.10
C ARG A 110 -15.98 15.74 8.92
N PRO A 111 -17.07 15.40 9.64
CA PRO A 111 -17.69 14.09 9.53
C PRO A 111 -18.16 13.84 8.09
N LEU A 112 -18.02 12.59 7.63
CA LEU A 112 -18.71 12.13 6.44
C LEU A 112 -20.19 11.91 6.79
N ALA A 113 -21.08 12.13 5.83
CA ALA A 113 -22.45 11.65 5.97
C ALA A 113 -22.45 10.11 6.00
N ASP A 114 -23.38 9.51 6.74
CA ASP A 114 -23.40 8.06 7.02
C ASP A 114 -23.43 7.22 5.74
N ASP A 115 -24.24 7.62 4.77
CA ASP A 115 -24.34 6.97 3.45
C ASP A 115 -23.00 7.03 2.69
N VAL A 116 -22.34 8.19 2.70
CA VAL A 116 -21.02 8.38 2.10
C VAL A 116 -19.97 7.55 2.83
N PHE A 117 -19.98 7.51 4.16
CA PHE A 117 -19.06 6.71 4.96
C PHE A 117 -19.13 5.23 4.57
N TRP A 118 -20.34 4.65 4.55
CA TRP A 118 -20.51 3.25 4.20
C TRP A 118 -20.16 2.95 2.74
N ALA A 119 -20.48 3.85 1.81
CA ALA A 119 -20.08 3.73 0.41
C ALA A 119 -18.54 3.74 0.25
N VAL A 120 -17.85 4.64 0.95
CA VAL A 120 -16.38 4.72 0.96
C VAL A 120 -15.78 3.44 1.54
N MET A 121 -16.26 2.96 2.69
CA MET A 121 -15.76 1.72 3.31
C MET A 121 -15.99 0.50 2.42
N ALA A 122 -17.17 0.38 1.81
CA ALA A 122 -17.48 -0.69 0.87
C ALA A 122 -16.56 -0.65 -0.35
N ALA A 123 -16.39 0.53 -0.98
CA ALA A 123 -15.52 0.69 -2.14
C ALA A 123 -14.06 0.32 -1.82
N MET A 124 -13.56 0.72 -0.66
CA MET A 124 -12.19 0.43 -0.25
C MET A 124 -11.98 -1.04 0.11
N LEU A 125 -12.88 -1.65 0.88
CA LEU A 125 -12.75 -3.06 1.29
C LEU A 125 -12.97 -4.01 0.13
N VAL A 126 -14.06 -3.85 -0.62
CA VAL A 126 -14.37 -4.69 -1.79
C VAL A 126 -13.32 -4.47 -2.87
N GLY A 127 -12.94 -3.22 -3.14
CA GLY A 127 -11.90 -2.90 -4.09
C GLY A 127 -10.54 -3.49 -3.71
N TYR A 128 -10.17 -3.44 -2.43
CA TYR A 128 -8.94 -4.06 -1.92
C TYR A 128 -8.93 -5.58 -2.15
N VAL A 129 -10.00 -6.28 -1.75
CA VAL A 129 -10.12 -7.73 -1.93
C VAL A 129 -10.12 -8.09 -3.40
N ALA A 130 -10.92 -7.42 -4.22
CA ALA A 130 -11.04 -7.69 -5.65
C ALA A 130 -9.70 -7.48 -6.38
N GLN A 131 -8.95 -6.42 -6.07
CA GLN A 131 -7.63 -6.20 -6.65
C GLN A 131 -6.63 -7.31 -6.27
N ARG A 132 -6.65 -7.79 -5.03
CA ARG A 132 -5.80 -8.94 -4.62
C ARG A 132 -6.18 -10.22 -5.34
N LEU A 133 -7.49 -10.48 -5.50
CA LEU A 133 -7.98 -11.63 -6.26
C LEU A 133 -7.54 -11.56 -7.74
N ILE A 134 -7.60 -10.38 -8.37
CA ILE A 134 -7.12 -10.18 -9.74
C ILE A 134 -5.62 -10.43 -9.86
N GLU A 135 -4.82 -9.92 -8.92
CA GLU A 135 -3.38 -10.14 -8.90
C GLU A 135 -3.04 -11.63 -8.73
N GLY A 136 -3.69 -12.33 -7.78
CA GLY A 136 -3.54 -13.77 -7.60
C GLY A 136 -3.99 -14.56 -8.83
N ALA A 137 -5.12 -14.19 -9.42
CA ALA A 137 -5.63 -14.76 -10.67
C ALA A 137 -4.63 -14.63 -11.82
N PHE A 138 -3.92 -13.49 -11.93
CA PHE A 138 -2.94 -13.25 -12.97
C PHE A 138 -1.69 -14.11 -12.78
N ILE A 139 -1.21 -14.23 -11.54
CA ILE A 139 -0.06 -15.10 -11.18
C ILE A 139 -0.40 -16.57 -11.48
N VAL A 140 -1.55 -17.06 -11.01
CA VAL A 140 -1.96 -18.46 -11.20
C VAL A 140 -2.14 -18.82 -12.68
N ARG A 141 -2.68 -17.89 -13.49
CA ARG A 141 -3.00 -18.17 -14.90
C ARG A 141 -1.84 -17.93 -15.86
N PHE A 142 -0.98 -16.96 -15.57
CA PHE A 142 0.04 -16.49 -16.51
C PHE A 142 1.47 -16.58 -15.97
N GLY A 143 1.67 -17.00 -14.72
CA GLY A 143 3.00 -17.19 -14.13
C GLY A 143 3.76 -15.88 -13.87
N MET A 144 3.10 -14.73 -13.92
CA MET A 144 3.71 -13.42 -13.71
C MET A 144 2.75 -12.48 -12.99
N HIS A 145 3.25 -11.34 -12.49
CA HIS A 145 2.38 -10.31 -11.93
C HIS A 145 1.73 -9.48 -13.04
N ILE A 146 0.48 -9.05 -12.84
CA ILE A 146 -0.22 -8.13 -13.76
C ILE A 146 0.59 -6.86 -14.05
N HIS A 147 1.32 -6.38 -13.04
CA HIS A 147 2.13 -5.16 -13.06
C HIS A 147 3.41 -5.25 -13.91
N VAL A 148 3.70 -6.41 -14.51
CA VAL A 148 4.88 -6.60 -15.39
C VAL A 148 4.52 -7.16 -16.76
N TRP A 149 3.22 -7.22 -17.10
CA TRP A 149 2.82 -7.75 -18.39
C TRP A 149 3.18 -6.79 -19.54
N GLU A 150 2.70 -5.55 -19.52
CA GLU A 150 3.10 -4.49 -20.46
C GLU A 150 3.68 -3.27 -19.74
N ARG A 151 4.35 -2.40 -20.50
CA ARG A 151 4.94 -1.16 -19.97
C ARG A 151 3.92 -0.28 -19.26
N PHE A 152 2.70 -0.20 -19.81
CA PHE A 152 1.59 0.49 -19.19
C PHE A 152 1.28 -0.01 -17.77
N ASP A 153 1.28 -1.34 -17.54
CA ASP A 153 0.98 -1.89 -16.22
C ASP A 153 2.06 -1.51 -15.20
N SER A 154 3.32 -1.44 -15.64
CA SER A 154 4.42 -0.98 -14.80
C SER A 154 4.31 0.50 -14.43
N ASP A 155 3.90 1.34 -15.38
CA ASP A 155 3.72 2.77 -15.14
C ASP A 155 2.48 3.01 -14.28
N PHE A 156 1.38 2.29 -14.54
CA PHE A 156 0.18 2.33 -13.72
C PHE A 156 0.44 1.87 -12.28
N ARG A 157 1.34 0.89 -12.08
CA ARG A 157 1.77 0.46 -10.75
C ARG A 157 2.36 1.59 -9.89
N LEU A 158 2.85 2.67 -10.48
CA LEU A 158 3.34 3.83 -9.72
C LEU A 158 2.22 4.53 -8.94
N VAL A 159 1.01 4.53 -9.51
CA VAL A 159 -0.13 5.32 -9.03
C VAL A 159 -1.32 4.49 -8.59
N THR A 160 -1.40 3.21 -8.96
CA THR A 160 -2.52 2.31 -8.65
C THR A 160 -2.91 2.37 -7.17
N ALA A 161 -4.22 2.30 -6.89
CA ALA A 161 -4.74 2.36 -5.53
C ALA A 161 -4.15 1.25 -4.65
N ARG A 162 -3.24 1.65 -3.75
CA ARG A 162 -2.51 0.81 -2.80
C ARG A 162 -2.11 1.68 -1.61
N ARG A 163 -1.62 1.05 -0.53
CA ARG A 163 -1.15 1.73 0.70
C ARG A 163 -0.38 3.04 0.41
N ASN A 164 0.73 2.96 -0.31
CA ASN A 164 1.62 4.12 -0.52
C ASN A 164 0.97 5.20 -1.42
N PRO A 165 0.44 4.91 -2.63
CA PRO A 165 -0.22 5.93 -3.44
C PRO A 165 -1.45 6.56 -2.77
N ASN A 166 -2.21 5.77 -2.02
CA ASN A 166 -3.38 6.26 -1.29
C ASN A 166 -2.97 7.31 -0.25
N MET A 167 -1.83 7.13 0.43
CA MET A 167 -1.32 8.13 1.38
C MET A 167 -1.03 9.49 0.74
N VAL A 168 -0.64 9.53 -0.53
CA VAL A 168 -0.44 10.80 -1.26
C VAL A 168 -1.75 11.55 -1.45
N ILE A 169 -2.81 10.82 -1.79
CA ILE A 169 -4.15 11.40 -1.97
C ILE A 169 -4.68 11.92 -0.62
N LEU A 170 -4.50 11.16 0.46
CA LEU A 170 -4.90 11.58 1.81
C LEU A 170 -4.13 12.83 2.28
N PHE A 171 -2.81 12.86 2.05
CA PHE A 171 -1.97 14.01 2.34
C PHE A 171 -2.43 15.25 1.56
N ALA A 172 -2.75 15.11 0.27
CA ALA A 172 -3.27 16.20 -0.54
C ALA A 172 -4.63 16.73 -0.02
N GLY A 173 -5.53 15.83 0.39
CA GLY A 173 -6.79 16.22 1.04
C GLY A 173 -6.56 16.96 2.35
N LEU A 174 -5.64 16.49 3.19
CA LEU A 174 -5.30 17.14 4.45
C LEU A 174 -4.65 18.52 4.24
N LEU A 175 -3.80 18.69 3.23
CA LEU A 175 -3.15 19.97 2.90
C LEU A 175 -4.15 21.10 2.65
N ILE A 176 -5.30 20.79 2.06
CA ILE A 176 -6.38 21.75 1.82
C ILE A 176 -7.42 21.78 2.95
N GLY A 177 -7.13 21.14 4.09
CA GLY A 177 -8.01 21.07 5.25
C GLY A 177 -9.25 20.20 5.04
N ARG A 178 -9.23 19.29 4.06
CA ARG A 178 -10.33 18.40 3.66
C ARG A 178 -9.91 16.92 3.72
N PRO A 179 -9.64 16.37 4.92
CA PRO A 179 -9.34 14.95 5.08
C PRO A 179 -10.50 14.04 4.65
N ASP A 180 -11.74 14.55 4.73
CA ASP A 180 -12.98 13.92 4.25
C ASP A 180 -12.96 13.74 2.72
N TRP A 181 -12.56 14.77 1.98
CA TRP A 181 -12.40 14.67 0.53
C TRP A 181 -11.26 13.74 0.15
N GLY A 182 -10.18 13.73 0.94
CA GLY A 182 -9.05 12.82 0.75
C GLY A 182 -9.51 11.36 0.72
N ILE A 183 -10.28 10.92 1.72
CA ILE A 183 -10.71 9.50 1.79
C ILE A 183 -11.74 9.15 0.71
N VAL A 184 -12.63 10.07 0.36
CA VAL A 184 -13.56 9.91 -0.78
C VAL A 184 -12.79 9.77 -2.10
N ALA A 185 -11.77 10.60 -2.31
CA ALA A 185 -10.91 10.52 -3.50
C ALA A 185 -10.15 9.18 -3.57
N VAL A 186 -9.67 8.65 -2.43
CA VAL A 186 -9.07 7.30 -2.40
C VAL A 186 -10.08 6.23 -2.76
N ALA A 187 -11.33 6.31 -2.28
CA ALA A 187 -12.37 5.34 -2.64
C ALA A 187 -12.65 5.36 -4.14
N ILE A 188 -12.83 6.53 -4.73
CA ILE A 188 -13.01 6.69 -6.19
C ILE A 188 -11.80 6.11 -6.94
N TRP A 189 -10.59 6.45 -6.51
CA TRP A 189 -9.37 5.96 -7.12
C TRP A 189 -9.22 4.43 -7.02
N THR A 190 -9.71 3.84 -5.93
CA THR A 190 -9.74 2.39 -5.73
C THR A 190 -10.63 1.71 -6.75
N ILE A 191 -11.82 2.26 -7.01
CA ILE A 191 -12.74 1.76 -8.03
C ILE A 191 -12.16 1.94 -9.43
N LEU A 192 -11.63 3.11 -9.76
CA LEU A 192 -10.99 3.36 -11.05
C LEU A 192 -9.82 2.40 -11.30
N SER A 193 -8.97 2.18 -10.30
CA SER A 193 -7.87 1.22 -10.38
C SER A 193 -8.35 -0.22 -10.55
N LEU A 194 -9.45 -0.59 -9.89
CA LEU A 194 -10.06 -1.90 -10.07
C LEU A 194 -10.57 -2.10 -11.51
N VAL A 195 -11.24 -1.10 -12.09
CA VAL A 195 -11.70 -1.14 -13.47
C VAL A 195 -10.53 -1.32 -14.44
N VAL A 196 -9.43 -0.58 -14.25
CA VAL A 196 -8.21 -0.75 -15.05
C VAL A 196 -7.71 -2.20 -14.96
N HIS A 197 -7.57 -2.74 -13.74
CA HIS A 197 -7.10 -4.12 -13.58
C HIS A 197 -8.04 -5.17 -14.18
N LEU A 198 -9.36 -4.98 -14.11
CA LEU A 198 -10.33 -5.87 -14.74
C LEU A 198 -10.21 -5.86 -16.26
N VAL A 199 -10.06 -4.67 -16.86
CA VAL A 199 -9.83 -4.53 -18.30
C VAL A 199 -8.53 -5.23 -18.70
N ARG A 200 -7.44 -5.00 -17.96
CA ARG A 200 -6.14 -5.64 -18.20
C ARG A 200 -6.20 -7.16 -18.07
N LEU A 201 -6.91 -7.67 -17.06
CA LEU A 201 -7.14 -9.09 -16.92
C LEU A 201 -7.92 -9.67 -18.12
N GLY A 202 -8.99 -8.99 -18.57
CA GLY A 202 -9.75 -9.40 -19.75
C GLY A 202 -8.92 -9.39 -21.04
N GLN A 203 -8.09 -8.35 -21.23
CA GLN A 203 -7.15 -8.26 -22.34
C GLN A 203 -6.14 -9.41 -22.31
N ALA A 204 -5.59 -9.74 -21.13
CA ALA A 204 -4.66 -10.86 -20.97
C ALA A 204 -5.32 -12.20 -21.31
N MET A 205 -6.57 -12.42 -20.88
CA MET A 205 -7.33 -13.61 -21.24
C MET A 205 -7.56 -13.73 -22.75
N SER A 206 -7.83 -12.62 -23.43
CA SER A 206 -7.99 -12.58 -24.89
C SER A 206 -6.65 -12.83 -25.62
N ALA A 207 -5.59 -12.15 -25.21
CA ALA A 207 -4.26 -12.29 -25.79
C ALA A 207 -3.69 -13.71 -25.61
N ARG A 208 -3.98 -14.39 -24.49
CA ARG A 208 -3.56 -15.77 -24.23
C ARG A 208 -4.07 -16.77 -25.27
N ARG A 209 -5.19 -16.47 -25.95
CA ARG A 209 -5.73 -17.30 -27.04
C ARG A 209 -4.81 -17.32 -28.27
N HIS A 210 -3.94 -16.33 -28.41
CA HIS A 210 -3.04 -16.15 -29.54
C HIS A 210 -1.59 -16.57 -29.22
N GLY A 211 -1.30 -16.97 -27.97
CA GLY A 211 0.04 -17.42 -27.57
C GLY A 211 0.32 -17.27 -26.07
N PRO A 212 1.50 -17.75 -25.60
CA PRO A 212 1.95 -17.49 -24.23
C PRO A 212 2.23 -16.00 -24.03
N LEU A 213 1.71 -15.45 -22.93
CA LEU A 213 2.05 -14.09 -22.52
C LEU A 213 3.48 -14.07 -21.97
N ARG A 214 4.20 -12.99 -22.23
CA ARG A 214 5.53 -12.73 -21.67
C ARG A 214 5.54 -11.38 -21.00
N SER A 215 6.35 -11.26 -19.96
CA SER A 215 6.65 -9.99 -19.33
C SER A 215 7.41 -9.10 -20.31
N TRP A 216 7.09 -7.81 -20.38
CA TRP A 216 7.87 -6.86 -21.18
C TRP A 216 9.28 -6.58 -20.62
N LEU A 217 9.57 -7.05 -19.40
CA LEU A 217 10.90 -7.01 -18.79
C LEU A 217 11.78 -8.23 -19.13
N ALA A 218 11.23 -9.21 -19.84
CA ALA A 218 11.89 -10.48 -20.17
C ALA A 218 12.61 -10.45 -21.53
#